data_AF-A0A355SDV3-F1
#
_entry.id   AF-A0A355SDV3-F1
#
_cell.length_a   1.000
_cell.length_b   1.000
_cell.length_c   1.000
_cell.angle_alpha   90.00
_cell.angle_beta   90.00
_cell.angle_gamma   90.00
#
_symmetry.space_group_name_H-M   'P 1'
#
loop_
_entity.id
_entity.type
_entity.pdbx_description
1 polymer ?
#
loop_
_entity_poly.entity_id
_entity_poly.type
_entity_poly.pdbx_seq_one_letter_code
_entity_poly.pdbx_strand_id
1 'polypeptide(L)'
;WILDNVENARERADEGRVIFGNVDSFLIWRLTGGRVHATDYTNASRTMIYNIHDLKWDECMLDLLGIPCGMLPDVKPSSCIFGMTDKSIFGTEIPIAGVAGDQQAA
;
A
#
# COMPACT_ATOMS: atom_id res chain seq x y z
N TRP A 1 15.93 3.22 4.61
CA TRP A 1 16.26 2.78 5.99
C TRP A 1 15.95 1.31 6.22
N ILE A 2 14.68 0.85 6.28
CA ILE A 2 14.37 -0.56 6.57
C ILE A 2 15.11 -1.51 5.62
N LEU A 3 15.08 -1.22 4.31
CA LEU A 3 15.77 -2.01 3.30
C LEU A 3 17.29 -2.04 3.47
N ASP A 4 17.87 -1.06 4.16
CA ASP A 4 19.33 -0.92 4.32
C ASP A 4 19.82 -1.43 5.68
N ASN A 5 18.93 -1.57 6.66
CA ASN A 5 19.30 -1.83 8.06
C ASN A 5 18.70 -3.13 8.61
N VAL A 6 17.61 -3.63 8.03
CA VAL A 6 17.04 -4.92 8.41
C VAL A 6 17.73 -6.00 7.59
N GLU A 7 18.29 -7.00 8.28
CA GLU A 7 19.00 -8.12 7.67
C GLU A 7 18.16 -8.77 6.55
N ASN A 8 18.77 -8.93 5.38
CA ASN A 8 18.18 -9.52 4.17
C ASN A 8 16.92 -8.81 3.63
N ALA A 9 16.54 -7.63 4.15
CA ALA A 9 15.33 -6.94 3.70
C ALA A 9 15.42 -6.48 2.24
N ARG A 10 16.60 -6.02 1.80
CA ARG A 10 16.88 -5.65 0.41
C ARG A 10 16.69 -6.82 -0.54
N GLU A 11 17.44 -7.90 -0.32
CA GLU A 11 17.38 -9.11 -1.15
C GLU A 11 15.95 -9.65 -1.23
N ARG A 12 15.25 -9.74 -0.10
CA ARG A 12 13.86 -10.20 -0.08
C ARG A 12 12.89 -9.26 -0.78
N ALA A 13 13.15 -7.94 -0.78
CA ALA A 13 12.35 -7.00 -1.56
C ALA A 13 12.57 -7.18 -3.06
N ASP A 14 13.83 -7.38 -3.49
CA ASP A 14 14.19 -7.64 -4.88
C ASP A 14 13.62 -9.00 -5.37
N GLU A 15 13.47 -9.98 -4.48
CA GLU A 15 12.77 -11.25 -4.72
C GLU A 15 11.23 -11.14 -4.69
N GLY A 16 10.66 -9.97 -4.39
CA GLY A 16 9.21 -9.78 -4.24
C GLY A 16 8.59 -10.46 -3.01
N ARG A 17 9.40 -10.79 -2.00
CA ARG A 17 8.97 -11.42 -0.73
C ARG A 17 8.68 -10.42 0.39
N VAL A 18 8.78 -9.13 0.09
CA VAL A 18 8.45 -8.01 0.98
C VAL A 18 7.62 -7.02 0.20
N ILE A 19 6.54 -6.55 0.82
CA ILE A 19 5.69 -5.47 0.29
C ILE A 19 5.74 -4.29 1.26
N PHE A 20 5.64 -3.08 0.72
CA PHE A 20 5.54 -1.83 1.45
C PHE A 20 4.06 -1.45 1.63
N GLY A 21 3.72 -0.78 2.72
CA GLY A 21 2.40 -0.19 2.87
C GLY A 21 2.31 0.78 4.04
N ASN A 22 1.49 1.81 3.87
CA ASN A 22 0.98 2.60 4.98
C ASN A 22 0.05 1.74 5.87
N VAL A 23 -0.46 2.30 6.96
CA VAL A 23 -1.33 1.56 7.89
C VAL A 23 -2.60 1.05 7.20
N ASP A 24 -3.19 1.83 6.30
CA ASP A 24 -4.35 1.44 5.49
C ASP A 24 -4.03 0.23 4.60
N SER A 25 -2.90 0.24 3.86
CA SER A 25 -2.50 -0.90 3.04
C SER A 25 -2.27 -2.16 3.86
N PHE A 26 -1.64 -2.03 5.04
CA PHE A 26 -1.45 -3.14 5.94
C PHE A 26 -2.80 -3.73 6.39
N LEU A 27 -3.75 -2.88 6.79
CA LEU A 27 -5.07 -3.33 7.21
C LEU A 27 -5.85 -3.98 6.06
N ILE A 28 -5.85 -3.40 4.85
CA ILE A 28 -6.47 -3.99 3.66
C ILE A 28 -5.87 -5.36 3.37
N TRP A 29 -4.54 -5.47 3.37
CA TRP A 29 -3.84 -6.74 3.15
C TRP A 29 -4.26 -7.81 4.16
N ARG A 30 -4.25 -7.47 5.45
CA ARG A 30 -4.64 -8.40 6.52
C ARG A 30 -6.11 -8.77 6.46
N LEU A 31 -6.99 -7.80 6.22
CA LEU A 31 -8.44 -8.00 6.15
C LEU A 31 -8.86 -8.80 4.93
N THR A 32 -8.11 -8.72 3.82
CA THR A 32 -8.40 -9.49 2.60
C THR A 32 -7.64 -10.82 2.54
N GLY A 33 -7.03 -11.27 3.64
CA GLY A 33 -6.27 -12.53 3.66
C GLY A 33 -5.07 -12.54 2.70
N GLY A 34 -4.47 -11.38 2.45
CA GLY A 34 -3.34 -11.20 1.53
C GLY A 34 -3.71 -11.13 0.05
N ARG A 35 -4.99 -10.95 -0.29
CA ARG A 35 -5.43 -10.87 -1.69
C ARG A 35 -5.31 -9.47 -2.29
N VAL A 36 -5.42 -8.43 -1.47
CA VAL A 36 -5.43 -7.04 -1.94
C VAL A 36 -4.32 -6.25 -1.28
N HIS A 37 -3.45 -5.68 -2.10
CA HIS A 37 -2.40 -4.75 -1.70
C HIS A 37 -2.66 -3.39 -2.34
N ALA A 38 -3.29 -2.49 -1.58
CA ALA A 38 -3.77 -1.22 -2.10
C ALA A 38 -3.68 -0.08 -1.07
N THR A 39 -3.72 1.15 -1.55
CA THR A 39 -3.82 2.39 -0.74
C THR A 39 -4.68 3.41 -1.48
N ASP A 40 -5.06 4.49 -0.81
CA ASP A 40 -5.75 5.60 -1.47
C ASP A 40 -4.82 6.77 -1.81
N TYR A 41 -5.31 7.73 -2.62
CA TYR A 41 -4.53 8.92 -2.98
C TYR A 41 -4.06 9.73 -1.77
N THR A 42 -4.89 9.83 -0.72
CA THR A 42 -4.54 10.66 0.44
C THR A 42 -3.37 10.04 1.22
N ASN A 43 -3.37 8.72 1.47
CA ASN A 43 -2.24 8.02 2.08
C ASN A 43 -1.01 7.99 1.17
N ALA A 44 -1.18 7.69 -0.12
CA ALA A 44 -0.08 7.67 -1.09
C ALA A 44 0.66 9.02 -1.14
N SER A 45 -0.07 10.13 -1.11
CA SER A 45 0.53 11.48 -1.14
C SER A 45 1.46 11.79 0.05
N ARG A 46 1.37 11.03 1.16
CA ARG A 46 2.22 11.20 2.35
C ARG A 46 3.50 10.38 2.33
N THR A 47 3.72 9.59 1.29
CA THR A 47 4.87 8.69 1.17
C THR A 47 6.15 9.36 0.65
N MET A 48 6.06 10.60 0.16
CA MET A 48 7.13 11.31 -0.57
C MET A 48 7.52 10.68 -1.94
N ILE A 49 7.03 9.48 -2.25
CA ILE A 49 7.36 8.73 -3.48
C ILE A 49 6.17 8.62 -4.45
N TYR A 50 5.11 9.41 -4.22
CA TYR A 50 3.93 9.45 -5.07
C TYR A 50 3.79 10.83 -5.72
N ASN A 51 3.71 10.84 -7.05
CA ASN A 51 3.51 12.06 -7.82
C ASN A 51 2.03 12.46 -7.82
N ILE A 52 1.71 13.57 -7.17
CA ILE A 52 0.33 14.05 -6.99
C ILE A 52 -0.28 14.68 -8.24
N HIS A 53 0.52 15.01 -9.25
CA HIS A 53 0.04 15.56 -10.52
C HIS A 53 -0.34 14.45 -11.50
N ASP A 54 0.53 13.44 -11.63
CA ASP A 54 0.33 12.32 -12.55
C ASP A 54 -0.45 11.16 -11.92
N LEU A 55 -0.68 11.20 -10.61
CA LEU A 55 -1.36 10.16 -9.82
C LEU A 55 -0.73 8.77 -9.98
N LYS A 56 0.60 8.71 -9.93
CA LYS A 56 1.39 7.46 -9.98
C LYS A 56 2.60 7.53 -9.06
N TRP A 57 3.18 6.37 -8.76
CA TRP A 57 4.48 6.30 -8.09
C TRP A 57 5.55 7.02 -8.91
N ASP A 58 6.38 7.84 -8.26
CA ASP A 58 7.36 8.70 -8.91
C ASP A 58 8.67 7.94 -9.15
N GLU A 59 8.92 7.52 -10.39
CA GLU A 59 10.09 6.71 -10.77
C GLU A 59 11.42 7.35 -10.36
N CYS A 60 11.56 8.68 -10.47
CA CYS A 60 12.77 9.39 -10.09
C CYS A 60 13.02 9.29 -8.58
N MET A 61 11.97 9.45 -7.77
CA MET A 61 12.06 9.29 -6.32
C MET A 61 12.31 7.84 -5.90
N LEU A 62 11.73 6.86 -6.60
CA LEU A 62 11.99 5.45 -6.36
C LEU A 62 13.44 5.09 -6.64
N ASP A 63 13.99 5.53 -7.78
CA ASP A 63 15.39 5.30 -8.15
C ASP A 63 16.34 5.98 -7.16
N LEU A 64 16.06 7.24 -6.79
CA LEU A 64 16.86 8.00 -5.83
C LEU A 64 16.96 7.32 -4.45
N LEU A 65 15.87 6.68 -4.01
CA LEU A 65 15.79 5.97 -2.74
C LEU A 65 16.12 4.47 -2.86
N GLY A 66 16.35 3.99 -4.09
CA GLY A 66 16.53 2.59 -4.43
C GLY A 66 15.36 1.71 -3.99
N ILE A 67 14.11 2.12 -4.23
CA ILE A 67 12.91 1.35 -3.83
C ILE A 67 12.38 0.55 -5.03
N PRO A 68 12.32 -0.80 -4.96
CA PRO A 68 11.73 -1.60 -6.03
C PRO A 68 10.24 -1.29 -6.23
N CYS A 69 9.84 -0.85 -7.43
CA CYS A 69 8.44 -0.49 -7.70
C CYS A 69 7.45 -1.64 -7.45
N GLY A 70 7.87 -2.89 -7.66
CA GLY A 70 7.03 -4.08 -7.48
C GLY A 70 6.58 -4.32 -6.04
N MET A 71 7.13 -3.61 -5.06
CA MET A 71 6.75 -3.74 -3.66
C MET A 71 5.66 -2.76 -3.22
N LEU A 72 5.23 -1.82 -4.09
CA LEU A 72 4.33 -0.74 -3.75
C LEU A 72 2.85 -1.13 -3.98
N PRO A 73 1.90 -0.64 -3.17
CA PRO A 73 0.49 -0.95 -3.33
C PRO A 73 -0.11 -0.29 -4.57
N ASP A 74 -1.21 -0.88 -5.07
CA ASP A 74 -2.07 -0.21 -6.04
C ASP A 74 -2.75 1.02 -5.42
N VAL A 75 -2.66 2.17 -6.08
CA VAL A 75 -3.30 3.41 -5.60
C VAL A 75 -4.68 3.57 -6.23
N LYS A 76 -5.71 3.80 -5.41
CA LYS A 76 -7.11 3.90 -5.85
C LYS A 76 -7.80 5.15 -5.28
N PRO A 77 -8.95 5.57 -5.83
CA PRO A 77 -9.78 6.61 -5.21
C PRO A 77 -10.21 6.25 -3.80
N SER A 78 -10.29 7.25 -2.91
CA SER A 78 -10.64 7.08 -1.49
C SER A 78 -12.03 6.45 -1.27
N SER A 79 -12.94 6.60 -2.25
CA SER A 79 -14.24 5.93 -2.26
C SER A 79 -14.36 5.03 -3.49
N CYS A 80 -13.99 3.76 -3.32
CA CYS A 80 -14.17 2.69 -4.29
C CYS A 80 -14.13 1.34 -3.57
N ILE A 81 -14.55 0.26 -4.22
CA ILE A 81 -14.37 -1.08 -3.67
C ILE A 81 -12.92 -1.51 -3.88
N PHE A 82 -12.15 -1.57 -2.79
CA PHE A 82 -10.77 -2.06 -2.78
C PHE A 82 -10.73 -3.59 -2.85
N GLY A 83 -11.67 -4.24 -2.18
CA GLY A 83 -11.79 -5.69 -2.12
C GLY A 83 -12.81 -6.12 -1.08
N MET A 84 -12.91 -7.44 -0.88
CA MET A 84 -13.76 -8.04 0.14
C MET A 84 -12.92 -8.57 1.28
N THR A 85 -13.37 -8.37 2.52
CA THR A 85 -12.76 -9.00 3.68
C THR A 85 -12.80 -10.52 3.55
N ASP A 86 -11.82 -11.19 4.16
CA ASP A 86 -11.81 -12.64 4.25
C ASP A 86 -12.96 -13.13 5.13
N LYS A 87 -13.75 -14.08 4.59
CA LYS A 87 -14.89 -14.66 5.28
C LYS A 87 -14.53 -15.25 6.64
N SER A 88 -13.30 -15.72 6.83
CA SER A 88 -12.85 -16.27 8.12
C SER A 88 -12.78 -15.23 9.26
N ILE A 89 -12.73 -13.93 8.94
CA ILE A 89 -12.61 -12.85 9.93
C ILE A 89 -13.98 -12.49 10.53
N PHE A 90 -15.02 -12.38 9.69
CA PHE A 90 -16.35 -11.90 10.11
C PHE A 90 -17.48 -12.93 9.90
N GLY A 91 -17.18 -14.13 9.43
CA GLY A 91 -18.17 -15.15 9.02
C GLY A 91 -18.87 -14.84 7.69
N THR A 92 -18.70 -13.63 7.16
CA THR A 92 -19.19 -13.16 5.86
C THR A 92 -18.15 -12.25 5.22
N GLU A 93 -18.22 -12.12 3.91
CA GLU A 93 -17.46 -11.11 3.18
C GLU A 93 -18.12 -9.74 3.35
N ILE A 94 -17.33 -8.72 3.66
CA ILE A 94 -17.74 -7.32 3.82
C ILE A 94 -16.90 -6.48 2.85
N PRO A 95 -17.50 -5.58 2.05
CA PRO A 95 -16.73 -4.74 1.13
C PRO A 95 -15.91 -3.69 1.89
N ILE A 96 -14.62 -3.60 1.57
CA ILE A 96 -13.77 -2.48 1.97
C ILE A 96 -13.94 -1.39 0.90
N ALA A 97 -14.77 -0.40 1.21
CA ALA A 97 -15.27 0.59 0.23
C ALA A 97 -14.82 2.04 0.47
N GLY A 98 -14.01 2.28 1.51
CA GLY A 98 -13.58 3.61 1.91
C GLY A 98 -12.23 3.58 2.61
N VAL A 99 -11.29 4.37 2.12
CA VAL A 99 -9.93 4.51 2.66
C VAL A 99 -9.50 5.95 2.49
N ALA A 100 -9.08 6.59 3.58
CA ALA A 100 -8.50 7.93 3.56
C ALA A 100 -7.54 8.10 4.74
N GLY A 101 -6.57 8.99 4.61
CA GLY A 101 -5.73 9.47 5.70
C GLY A 101 -6.60 10.14 6.77
N ASP A 102 -6.21 9.98 8.02
CA ASP A 102 -6.99 10.41 9.19
C ASP A 102 -7.36 11.91 9.15
N GLN A 103 -6.41 12.79 8.81
CA GLN A 103 -6.65 14.22 8.69
C GLN A 103 -7.50 14.60 7.48
N GLN A 104 -7.47 13.80 6.41
CA GLN A 104 -8.29 14.01 5.21
C GLN A 104 -9.71 13.46 5.36
N ALA A 105 -9.91 12.52 6.29
CA ALA A 105 -11.20 11.94 6.60
C ALA A 105 -12.01 12.78 7.61
N ALA A 106 -11.32 13.60 8.43
CA ALA A 106 -11.91 14.48 9.45
C ALA A 106 -12.60 15.71 8.84
#